data_AF-A0A382X068-F1
#
_entry.id   AF-A0A382X068-F1
#
_cell.length_a   1.000
_cell.length_b   1.000
_cell.length_c   1.000
_cell.angle_alpha   90.00
_cell.angle_beta   90.00
_cell.angle_gamma   90.00
#
_symmetry.space_group_name_H-M   'P 1'
#
loop_
_entity.id
_entity.type
_entity.pdbx_description
1 polymer ?
#
loop_
_entity_poly.entity_id
_entity_poly.type
_entity_poly.pdbx_seq_one_letter_code
_entity_poly.pdbx_strand_id
1 'polypeptide(L)'
;ISDLCLRINDFMQGMFRGVGIKLVDFKLEFGRINIDGKNEIILADEISPDTCRLWDVVSEKKLDKDRFRKDLGNIIQGYQEVARRLGIIHEESNISEVKFGKPKAVKLKNK
;
A
#
# COMPACT_ATOMS: atom_id res chain seq x y z
N ILE A 1 9.85 15.00 -13.56
CA ILE A 1 8.94 14.21 -12.67
C ILE A 1 8.01 13.34 -13.50
N SER A 2 7.30 13.88 -14.50
CA SER A 2 6.36 13.10 -15.33
C SER A 2 6.98 11.83 -15.95
N ASP A 3 8.16 11.93 -16.57
CA ASP A 3 8.84 10.76 -17.15
C ASP A 3 9.20 9.70 -16.10
N LEU A 4 9.61 10.15 -14.91
CA LEU A 4 9.90 9.25 -13.78
C LEU A 4 8.63 8.55 -13.30
N CYS A 5 7.50 9.25 -13.22
CA CYS A 5 6.20 8.64 -12.90
C CYS A 5 5.78 7.60 -13.93
N LEU A 6 5.95 7.88 -15.23
CA LEU A 6 5.61 6.93 -16.30
C LEU A 6 6.50 5.68 -16.25
N ARG A 7 7.80 5.85 -15.97
CA ARG A 7 8.73 4.74 -15.80
C ARG A 7 8.40 3.90 -14.56
N ILE A 8 8.04 4.53 -13.45
CA ILE A 8 7.60 3.83 -12.23
C ILE A 8 6.30 3.06 -12.51
N ASN A 9 5.35 3.68 -13.20
CA ASN A 9 4.10 3.04 -13.59
C ASN A 9 4.36 1.78 -14.43
N ASP A 10 5.17 1.88 -15.49
CA ASP A 10 5.49 0.75 -16.36
C ASP A 10 6.11 -0.42 -15.57
N PHE A 11 7.10 -0.11 -14.74
CA PHE A 11 7.74 -1.11 -13.88
C PHE A 11 6.77 -1.76 -12.89
N MET A 12 6.00 -0.97 -12.15
CA MET A 12 5.07 -1.47 -11.14
C MET A 12 3.92 -2.27 -11.77
N GLN A 13 3.40 -1.83 -12.92
CA GLN A 13 2.38 -2.59 -13.66
C GLN A 13 2.91 -3.96 -14.06
N GLY A 14 4.12 -4.05 -14.61
CA GLY A 14 4.76 -5.32 -14.96
C GLY A 14 4.95 -6.23 -13.74
N MET A 15 5.51 -5.68 -12.65
CA MET A 15 5.75 -6.40 -11.40
C MET A 15 4.47 -7.00 -10.80
N PHE A 16 3.42 -6.18 -10.62
CA PHE A 16 2.16 -6.66 -10.04
C PHE A 16 1.43 -7.63 -10.96
N ARG A 17 1.44 -7.38 -12.27
CA ARG A 17 0.80 -8.27 -13.25
C ARG A 17 1.47 -9.64 -13.27
N GLY A 18 2.80 -9.69 -13.14
CA GLY A 18 3.58 -10.93 -13.06
C GLY A 18 3.17 -11.82 -11.89
N VAL A 19 2.60 -11.25 -10.83
CA VAL A 19 2.10 -11.99 -9.65
C VAL A 19 0.56 -12.03 -9.59
N GLY A 20 -0.13 -11.76 -10.70
CA GLY A 20 -1.59 -11.86 -10.78
C GLY A 20 -2.36 -10.74 -10.06
N ILE A 21 -1.73 -9.57 -9.89
CA ILE A 21 -2.34 -8.36 -9.31
C ILE A 21 -2.45 -7.28 -10.37
N LYS A 22 -3.61 -6.62 -10.41
CA LYS A 22 -3.91 -5.45 -11.23
C LYS A 22 -3.64 -4.19 -10.42
N LEU A 23 -2.65 -3.42 -10.85
CA LEU A 23 -2.40 -2.08 -10.35
C LEU A 23 -3.37 -1.11 -11.03
N VAL A 24 -4.40 -0.66 -10.31
CA VAL A 24 -5.42 0.24 -10.86
C VAL A 24 -4.90 1.67 -10.93
N ASP A 25 -4.26 2.11 -9.84
CA ASP A 25 -3.59 3.40 -9.69
C ASP A 25 -2.80 3.41 -8.38
N PHE A 26 -1.97 4.44 -8.23
CA PHE A 26 -1.14 4.66 -7.06
C PHE A 26 -0.80 6.14 -6.91
N LYS A 27 -0.46 6.54 -5.68
CA LYS A 27 0.05 7.87 -5.34
C LYS A 27 1.55 7.79 -5.10
N LEU A 28 2.32 8.72 -5.67
CA LEU A 28 3.75 8.88 -5.38
C LEU A 28 4.02 10.22 -4.72
N GLU A 29 5.01 10.25 -3.84
CA GLU A 29 5.59 11.47 -3.31
C GLU A 29 7.09 11.51 -3.62
N PHE A 30 7.60 12.71 -3.89
CA PHE A 30 9.00 12.91 -4.27
C PHE A 30 9.67 13.90 -3.34
N GLY A 31 10.88 13.55 -2.91
CA GLY A 31 11.78 14.44 -2.18
C GLY A 31 12.79 15.11 -3.10
N ARG A 32 13.52 16.08 -2.55
CA ARG A 32 14.72 16.65 -3.16
C ARG A 32 15.91 16.43 -2.24
N ILE A 33 17.02 16.00 -2.80
CA ILE A 33 18.28 15.85 -2.08
C ILE A 33 19.36 16.70 -2.76
N ASN A 34 20.22 17.34 -1.97
CA ASN A 34 21.40 18.03 -2.49
C ASN A 34 22.62 17.12 -2.33
N ILE A 35 23.24 16.76 -3.46
CA ILE A 35 24.46 15.97 -3.50
C ILE A 35 25.48 16.76 -4.31
N ASP A 36 26.61 17.11 -3.70
CA ASP A 36 27.70 17.87 -4.32
C ASP A 36 27.24 19.15 -5.03
N GLY A 37 26.31 19.88 -4.41
CA GLY A 37 25.77 21.13 -4.94
C GLY A 37 24.70 20.95 -6.03
N LYS A 38 24.32 19.73 -6.38
CA LYS A 38 23.25 19.42 -7.34
C LYS A 38 21.99 18.97 -6.62
N ASN A 39 20.84 19.53 -7.01
CA ASN A 39 19.53 19.10 -6.51
C ASN A 39 18.99 17.96 -7.37
N GLU A 40 18.84 16.79 -6.77
CA GLU A 40 18.25 15.61 -7.40
C GLU A 40 16.85 15.33 -6.85
N ILE A 41 15.98 14.78 -7.69
CA ILE A 41 14.63 14.36 -7.30
C ILE A 41 14.67 12.87 -7.02
N ILE A 42 14.22 12.47 -5.83
CA ILE A 42 14.18 11.08 -5.40
C ILE A 42 12.74 10.68 -5.07
N LEU A 43 12.38 9.44 -5.38
CA LEU A 43 11.13 8.85 -4.92
C LEU A 43 11.17 8.65 -3.40
N ALA A 44 10.12 9.06 -2.70
CA ALA A 44 10.03 9.03 -1.24
C ALA A 44 8.72 8.36 -0.78
N ASP A 45 8.35 8.56 0.49
CA ASP A 45 7.15 8.02 1.14
C ASP A 45 7.13 6.48 1.09
N GLU A 46 5.98 5.88 0.72
CA GLU A 46 5.77 4.44 0.72
C GLU A 46 5.08 3.95 -0.56
N ILE A 47 5.43 2.72 -0.96
CA ILE A 47 4.67 1.93 -1.92
C ILE A 47 4.05 0.76 -1.17
N SER A 48 2.77 0.88 -0.83
CA SER A 48 2.05 -0.11 -0.03
C SER A 48 0.59 -0.22 -0.51
N PRO A 49 -0.18 -1.23 -0.05
CA PRO A 49 -1.61 -1.30 -0.35
C PRO A 49 -2.44 -0.14 0.25
N ASP A 50 -1.82 0.76 1.03
CA ASP A 50 -2.41 2.03 1.44
C ASP A 50 -2.37 3.09 0.33
N THR A 51 -1.25 3.16 -0.41
CA THR A 51 -0.99 4.14 -1.47
C THR A 51 -1.30 3.61 -2.87
N CYS A 52 -1.54 2.31 -3.03
CA CYS A 52 -1.86 1.65 -4.29
C CYS A 52 -3.24 0.99 -4.26
N ARG A 53 -4.03 1.11 -5.34
CA ARG A 53 -5.23 0.28 -5.55
C ARG A 53 -4.84 -1.01 -6.26
N LEU A 54 -4.99 -2.13 -5.56
CA LEU A 54 -4.46 -3.43 -5.96
C LEU A 54 -5.60 -4.45 -5.99
N TRP A 55 -5.95 -4.92 -7.18
CA TRP A 55 -7.05 -5.87 -7.35
C TRP A 55 -6.52 -7.21 -7.85
N ASP A 56 -7.14 -8.30 -7.42
CA ASP A 56 -6.86 -9.61 -7.99
C ASP A 56 -7.32 -9.63 -9.47
N VAL A 57 -6.46 -10.12 -10.37
CA VAL A 57 -6.73 -10.09 -11.83
C VAL A 57 -7.91 -10.98 -12.23
N VAL A 58 -8.19 -12.05 -11.48
CA VAL A 58 -9.23 -13.04 -11.83
C VAL A 58 -10.57 -12.68 -11.17
N SER A 59 -10.55 -12.45 -9.87
CA SER A 59 -11.74 -12.23 -9.05
C SER A 59 -12.15 -10.77 -8.93
N GLU A 60 -11.32 -9.82 -9.38
CA GLU A 60 -11.46 -8.37 -9.15
C GLU A 60 -11.62 -8.01 -7.65
N LYS A 61 -11.20 -8.92 -6.76
CA LYS A 61 -11.19 -8.71 -5.32
C LYS A 61 -10.16 -7.64 -4.97
N LYS A 62 -10.60 -6.65 -4.21
CA LYS A 62 -9.73 -5.58 -3.70
C LYS A 62 -8.81 -6.13 -2.62
N LEU A 63 -7.51 -5.89 -2.74
CA LEU A 63 -6.45 -6.30 -1.80
C LEU A 63 -5.85 -5.11 -1.04
N ASP A 64 -6.31 -3.89 -1.36
CA ASP A 64 -5.83 -2.62 -0.84
C ASP A 64 -6.74 -1.99 0.23
N LYS A 65 -6.41 -0.77 0.66
CA LYS A 65 -7.13 0.02 1.66
C LYS A 65 -8.60 0.27 1.32
N ASP A 66 -9.04 0.12 0.07
CA ASP A 66 -10.46 0.12 -0.28
C ASP A 66 -11.27 -0.93 0.49
N ARG A 67 -10.64 -2.02 0.95
CA ARG A 67 -11.31 -3.00 1.83
C ARG A 67 -11.81 -2.37 3.12
N PHE A 68 -11.04 -1.43 3.69
CA PHE A 68 -11.45 -0.65 4.85
C PHE A 68 -12.43 0.47 4.46
N ARG A 69 -12.14 1.22 3.38
CA ARG A 69 -13.01 2.34 2.95
C ARG A 69 -14.44 1.90 2.60
N LYS A 70 -14.63 0.65 2.19
CA LYS A 70 -15.91 0.06 1.75
C LYS A 70 -16.43 -1.02 2.70
N ASP A 71 -15.90 -1.10 3.92
CA ASP A 71 -16.31 -2.08 4.95
C ASP A 71 -16.35 -3.54 4.46
N LEU A 72 -15.43 -3.92 3.56
CA LEU A 72 -15.34 -5.28 3.00
C LEU A 72 -14.66 -6.28 3.94
N GLY A 73 -14.16 -5.81 5.08
CA GLY A 73 -13.42 -6.59 6.08
C GLY A 73 -12.12 -7.20 5.54
N ASN A 74 -11.47 -8.03 6.35
CA ASN A 74 -10.27 -8.80 5.98
C ASN A 74 -9.15 -7.97 5.34
N ILE A 75 -8.86 -6.80 5.91
CA ILE A 75 -7.80 -5.91 5.38
C ILE A 75 -6.42 -6.53 5.51
N ILE A 76 -6.10 -7.10 6.68
CA ILE A 76 -4.82 -7.73 6.97
C ILE A 76 -4.56 -8.89 6.01
N GLN A 77 -5.57 -9.73 5.76
CA GLN A 77 -5.49 -10.85 4.83
C GLN A 77 -5.28 -10.37 3.39
N GLY A 78 -5.86 -9.23 3.00
CA GLY A 78 -5.58 -8.60 1.70
C GLY A 78 -4.11 -8.21 1.55
N TYR A 79 -3.54 -7.60 2.59
CA TYR A 79 -2.16 -7.12 2.56
C TYR A 79 -1.17 -8.29 2.61
N GLN A 80 -1.46 -9.30 3.42
CA GLN A 80 -0.72 -10.56 3.46
C GLN A 80 -0.74 -11.25 2.10
N GLU A 81 -1.86 -11.26 1.39
CA GLU A 81 -1.93 -11.86 0.06
C GLU A 81 -1.03 -11.11 -0.94
N VAL A 82 -1.01 -9.78 -0.91
CA VAL A 82 -0.07 -8.99 -1.73
C VAL A 82 1.38 -9.35 -1.40
N ALA A 83 1.73 -9.35 -0.11
CA ALA A 83 3.08 -9.66 0.35
C ALA A 83 3.51 -11.11 0.01
N ARG A 84 2.59 -12.08 0.14
CA ARG A 84 2.82 -13.48 -0.23
C ARG A 84 3.10 -13.62 -1.72
N ARG A 85 2.33 -12.95 -2.57
CA ARG A 85 2.51 -13.00 -4.02
C ARG A 85 3.79 -12.32 -4.49
N LEU A 86 4.22 -11.26 -3.80
CA LEU A 86 5.51 -10.61 -4.04
C LEU A 86 6.70 -11.39 -3.44
N GLY A 87 6.46 -12.46 -2.67
CA GLY A 87 7.52 -13.26 -2.06
C GLY A 87 8.28 -12.54 -0.94
N ILE A 88 7.67 -11.54 -0.30
CA ILE A 88 8.33 -10.71 0.75
C ILE A 88 7.97 -11.14 2.18
N ILE A 89 7.12 -12.15 2.35
CA ILE A 89 6.83 -12.76 3.65
C ILE A 89 7.93 -13.77 3.95
N HIS A 90 8.67 -13.57 5.06
CA HIS A 90 9.48 -14.64 5.65
C HIS A 90 8.53 -15.67 6.29
N GLU A 91 8.79 -16.95 6.08
CA GLU A 91 7.89 -18.10 6.37
C GLU A 91 7.40 -18.27 7.83
N GLU A 92 7.69 -17.34 8.75
CA GLU A 92 7.29 -17.44 10.17
C GLU A 92 6.80 -16.11 10.79
N SER A 93 6.04 -15.29 10.06
CA SER A 93 5.45 -14.09 10.67
C SER A 93 4.15 -14.44 11.42
N ASN A 94 4.27 -14.65 12.75
CA ASN A 94 3.18 -14.79 13.72
C ASN A 94 2.32 -13.51 13.82
N ILE A 95 1.62 -13.16 12.74
CA ILE A 95 0.76 -11.97 12.67
C ILE A 95 -0.63 -12.38 13.17
N SER A 96 -1.02 -11.84 14.32
CA SER A 96 -2.36 -11.99 14.88
C SER A 96 -3.12 -10.67 14.81
N GLU A 97 -4.43 -10.73 14.57
CA GLU A 97 -5.29 -9.55 14.58
C GLU A 97 -5.29 -8.92 15.98
N VAL A 98 -4.93 -7.64 16.07
CA VAL A 98 -5.08 -6.87 17.31
C VAL A 98 -6.56 -6.57 17.50
N LYS A 99 -7.17 -7.19 18.53
CA LYS A 99 -8.56 -6.92 18.90
C LYS A 99 -8.69 -5.50 19.45
N PHE A 100 -9.05 -4.54 18.61
CA PHE A 100 -9.43 -3.20 19.07
C PHE A 100 -10.77 -3.29 19.82
N GLY A 101 -10.76 -2.96 21.12
CA GLY A 101 -11.98 -2.74 21.88
C GLY A 101 -12.72 -1.50 21.36
N LYS A 102 -14.05 -1.48 21.46
CA LYS A 102 -14.87 -0.31 21.05
C LYS A 102 -14.30 0.96 21.71
N PRO A 103 -13.99 2.02 20.94
CA PRO A 103 -13.47 3.26 21.52
C PRO A 103 -14.49 3.82 22.52
N LYS A 104 -14.03 4.03 23.76
CA LYS A 104 -14.87 4.54 24.84
C LYS A 104 -14.81 6.07 24.81
N ALA A 105 -15.95 6.73 24.65
CA ALA A 105 -16.01 8.19 24.67
C ALA A 105 -15.51 8.74 26.01
N VAL A 106 -14.50 9.60 25.98
CA VAL A 106 -14.01 10.32 27.16
C VAL A 106 -14.97 11.47 27.44
N LYS A 107 -15.67 11.42 28.58
CA LYS A 107 -16.48 12.55 29.04
C LYS A 107 -15.55 13.62 29.60
N LEU A 108 -15.28 14.66 28.82
CA LEU A 108 -14.63 15.87 29.29
C LEU A 108 -15.58 16.56 30.28
N LYS A 109 -15.17 16.70 31.55
CA LYS A 109 -15.87 17.57 32.52
C LYS A 109 -15.45 19.00 32.22
N ASN A 110 -16.41 19.83 31.82
CA ASN A 110 -16.21 21.27 31.76
C ASN A 110 -15.88 21.78 33.17
N LYS A 111 -14.79 22.54 33.27
CA LYS A 111 -14.32 23.19 34.49
C LYS A 111 -15.03 24.53 34.66
#